data_AF-A0A1U9XFM5-F1
#
_entry.id   AF-A0A1U9XFM5-F1
#
_cell.length_a   1.000
_cell.length_b   1.000
_cell.length_c   1.000
_cell.angle_alpha   90.00
_cell.angle_beta   90.00
_cell.angle_gamma   90.00
#
_symmetry.space_group_name_H-M   'P 1'
#
loop_
_entity.id
_entity.type
_entity.pdbx_description
1 polymer ?
#
loop_
_entity_poly.entity_id
_entity_poly.type
_entity_poly.pdbx_seq_one_letter_code
_entity_poly.pdbx_strand_id
1 'polypeptide(L)'
;MYVIQEAESVDIAANIERKILLNASQEVLQAIEYEKRQAAKKDEILILKGMLSQLVQLESWYGALTGFKAENGLNGKVTEQGERYDLQIRGLSIDQLVKITGYLKQL
;
A
#
# COMPACT_ATOMS: atom_id res chain seq x y z
N MET A 1 -10.13 25.04 55.19
CA MET A 1 -11.15 25.05 54.12
C MET A 1 -10.39 25.03 52.80
N TYR A 2 -10.39 23.88 52.12
CA TYR A 2 -9.64 23.62 50.89
C TYR A 2 -10.34 24.28 49.70
N VAL A 3 -9.71 25.25 49.01
CA VAL A 3 -10.25 25.80 47.75
C VAL A 3 -9.17 26.22 46.74
N ILE A 4 -7.92 25.77 46.89
CA ILE A 4 -6.81 26.21 46.00
C ILE A 4 -6.44 25.16 44.93
N GLN A 5 -6.85 23.90 45.12
CA GLN A 5 -6.51 22.82 44.18
C GLN A 5 -7.47 22.68 42.98
N GLU A 6 -8.70 23.21 43.08
CA GLU A 6 -9.69 23.14 41.99
C GLU A 6 -9.49 24.22 40.92
N ALA A 7 -8.99 25.41 41.27
CA ALA A 7 -8.83 26.49 40.30
C ALA A 7 -7.67 26.25 39.32
N GLU A 8 -6.53 25.69 39.80
CA GLU A 8 -5.41 25.30 38.94
C GLU A 8 -5.76 24.12 38.03
N SER A 9 -6.54 23.14 38.51
CA SER A 9 -6.94 21.98 37.71
C SER A 9 -7.93 22.36 36.59
N VAL A 10 -8.84 23.30 36.87
CA VAL A 10 -9.75 23.87 35.86
C VAL A 10 -8.99 24.64 34.79
N ASP A 11 -7.95 25.41 35.15
CA ASP A 11 -7.14 26.15 34.18
C ASP A 11 -6.25 25.22 33.34
N ILE A 12 -5.68 24.18 33.96
CA ILE A 12 -4.95 23.11 33.23
C ILE A 12 -5.88 22.37 32.27
N ALA A 13 -7.09 21.99 32.71
CA ALA A 13 -8.08 21.32 31.86
C ALA A 13 -8.48 22.18 30.67
N ALA A 14 -8.79 23.47 30.88
CA ALA A 14 -9.15 24.42 29.83
C ALA A 14 -7.98 24.72 28.86
N ASN A 15 -6.74 24.57 29.31
CA ASN A 15 -5.53 24.73 28.49
C ASN A 15 -5.25 23.47 27.66
N ILE A 16 -5.43 22.27 28.23
CA ILE A 16 -5.39 20.98 27.52
C ILE A 16 -6.47 20.93 26.44
N GLU A 17 -7.69 21.34 26.76
CA GLU A 17 -8.81 21.36 25.83
C GLU A 17 -8.55 22.27 24.62
N ARG A 18 -8.00 23.47 24.86
CA ARG A 18 -7.68 24.44 23.79
C ARG A 18 -6.43 24.11 22.97
N LYS A 19 -5.43 23.42 23.53
CA LYS A 19 -4.13 23.22 22.85
C LYS A 19 -3.91 21.82 22.33
N ILE A 20 -4.43 20.81 23.01
CA ILE A 20 -4.17 19.40 22.71
C ILE A 20 -5.42 18.77 22.11
N LEU A 21 -6.60 18.99 22.71
CA LEU A 21 -7.84 18.34 22.28
C LEU A 21 -8.54 19.04 21.11
N LEU A 22 -8.17 20.28 20.79
CA LEU A 22 -8.79 21.09 19.73
C LEU A 22 -8.89 20.34 18.40
N ASN A 23 -7.81 19.62 18.02
CA ASN A 23 -7.74 18.83 16.80
C ASN A 23 -7.67 17.31 17.06
N ALA A 24 -7.54 16.87 18.32
CA ALA A 24 -7.33 15.45 18.65
C ALA A 24 -8.41 14.53 18.05
N SER A 25 -9.68 14.95 18.08
CA SER A 25 -10.77 14.20 17.45
C SER A 25 -10.61 14.06 15.93
N GLN A 26 -10.14 15.12 15.26
CA GLN A 26 -9.89 15.08 13.81
C GLN A 26 -8.67 14.23 13.48
N GLU A 27 -7.59 14.33 14.26
CA GLU A 27 -6.38 13.52 14.11
C GLU A 27 -6.68 12.03 14.31
N VAL A 28 -7.49 11.68 15.32
CA VAL A 28 -7.96 10.31 15.54
C VAL A 28 -8.77 9.80 14.36
N LEU A 29 -9.70 10.59 13.82
CA LEU A 29 -10.48 10.21 12.63
C LEU A 29 -9.58 9.99 11.40
N GLN A 30 -8.60 10.88 11.17
CA GLN A 30 -7.63 10.74 10.08
C GLN A 30 -6.78 9.47 10.23
N ALA A 31 -6.35 9.15 11.45
CA ALA A 31 -5.61 7.92 11.73
C ALA A 31 -6.45 6.67 11.43
N ILE A 32 -7.71 6.65 11.88
CA ILE A 32 -8.65 5.53 11.60
C ILE A 32 -8.88 5.38 10.09
N GLU A 33 -9.11 6.47 9.36
CA GLU A 33 -9.28 6.43 7.90
C GLU A 33 -8.01 5.99 7.18
N TYR A 34 -6.85 6.41 7.66
CA TYR A 34 -5.57 5.95 7.15
C TYR A 34 -5.41 4.44 7.35
N GLU A 35 -5.66 3.93 8.55
CA GLU A 35 -5.59 2.48 8.84
C GLU A 35 -6.54 1.67 7.97
N LYS A 36 -7.78 2.13 7.81
CA LYS A 36 -8.76 1.48 6.91
C LYS A 36 -8.26 1.43 5.47
N ARG A 37 -7.69 2.52 4.96
CA ARG A 37 -7.10 2.55 3.61
C ARG A 37 -5.91 1.60 3.49
N GLN A 38 -5.06 1.51 4.51
CA GLN A 38 -3.95 0.58 4.51
C GLN A 38 -4.40 -0.89 4.54
N ALA A 39 -5.44 -1.21 5.32
CA ALA A 39 -6.01 -2.54 5.34
C ALA A 39 -6.60 -2.92 3.97
N ALA A 40 -7.42 -2.04 3.38
CA ALA A 40 -7.99 -2.27 2.05
C ALA A 40 -6.89 -2.45 0.98
N LYS A 41 -5.82 -1.65 1.05
CA LYS A 41 -4.68 -1.76 0.14
C LYS A 41 -3.96 -3.11 0.26
N LYS A 42 -3.79 -3.61 1.48
CA LYS A 42 -3.21 -4.94 1.72
C LYS A 42 -4.08 -6.04 1.14
N ASP A 43 -5.40 -5.95 1.30
CA ASP A 43 -6.33 -6.94 0.76
C ASP A 43 -6.31 -6.94 -0.77
N GLU A 44 -6.30 -5.76 -1.41
CA GLU A 44 -6.15 -5.63 -2.87
C GLU A 44 -4.86 -6.28 -3.36
N ILE A 45 -3.74 -6.04 -2.69
CA ILE A 45 -2.44 -6.64 -3.03
C ILE A 45 -2.47 -8.16 -2.89
N LEU A 46 -3.12 -8.70 -1.85
CA LEU A 46 -3.25 -10.15 -1.66
C LEU A 46 -4.10 -10.78 -2.76
N ILE A 47 -5.19 -10.14 -3.15
CA ILE A 47 -6.04 -10.58 -4.26
C ILE A 47 -5.23 -10.59 -5.57
N LEU A 48 -4.51 -9.50 -5.86
CA LEU A 48 -3.65 -9.42 -7.05
C LEU A 48 -2.58 -10.51 -7.07
N LYS A 49 -1.89 -10.75 -5.95
CA LYS A 49 -0.92 -11.86 -5.85
C LYS A 49 -1.60 -13.22 -6.04
N GLY A 50 -2.80 -13.41 -5.49
CA GLY A 50 -3.61 -14.60 -5.73
C GLY A 50 -3.87 -14.82 -7.21
N MET A 51 -4.33 -13.79 -7.93
CA MET A 51 -4.57 -13.85 -9.37
C MET A 51 -3.28 -14.16 -10.16
N LEU A 52 -2.18 -13.49 -9.86
CA LEU A 52 -0.91 -13.71 -10.55
C LEU A 52 -0.34 -15.12 -10.28
N SER A 53 -0.52 -15.66 -9.07
CA SER A 53 -0.04 -16.99 -8.70
C SER A 53 -0.71 -18.13 -9.46
N GLN A 54 -1.89 -17.89 -10.04
CA GLN A 54 -2.58 -18.84 -10.92
C GLN A 54 -1.89 -18.94 -12.30
N LEU A 55 -1.09 -17.94 -12.67
CA LEU A 55 -0.50 -17.82 -14.01
C LEU A 55 1.00 -18.14 -14.02
N VAL A 56 1.71 -17.80 -12.93
CA VAL A 56 3.16 -17.91 -12.81
C VAL A 56 3.57 -18.21 -11.38
N GLN A 57 4.73 -18.83 -11.19
CA GLN A 57 5.31 -19.00 -9.86
C GLN A 57 5.73 -17.64 -9.32
N LEU A 58 5.18 -17.22 -8.18
CA LEU A 58 5.58 -15.98 -7.52
C LEU A 58 6.85 -16.17 -6.69
N GLU A 59 7.67 -15.12 -6.67
CA GLU A 59 8.89 -15.07 -5.85
C GLU A 59 9.06 -13.70 -5.19
N SER A 60 9.82 -13.64 -4.10
CA SER A 60 10.17 -12.36 -3.48
C SER A 60 11.16 -11.60 -4.35
N TRP A 61 10.93 -10.31 -4.55
CA TRP A 61 11.80 -9.46 -5.36
C TRP A 61 11.99 -8.10 -4.70
N TYR A 62 13.25 -7.71 -4.46
CA TYR A 62 13.57 -6.46 -3.78
C TYR A 62 13.07 -5.22 -4.55
N GLY A 63 12.34 -4.35 -3.85
CA GLY A 63 11.78 -3.12 -4.43
C GLY A 63 10.68 -3.37 -5.46
N ALA A 64 9.90 -4.44 -5.28
CA ALA A 64 8.78 -4.79 -6.15
C ALA A 64 7.60 -5.34 -5.33
N LEU A 65 6.41 -5.34 -5.95
CA LEU A 65 5.24 -5.95 -5.36
C LEU A 65 5.43 -7.47 -5.25
N THR A 66 5.89 -8.08 -6.34
CA THR A 66 6.28 -9.50 -6.43
C THR A 66 7.18 -9.71 -7.64
N GLY A 67 8.08 -10.67 -7.54
CA GLY A 67 8.73 -11.30 -8.70
C GLY A 67 7.88 -12.44 -9.23
N PHE A 68 8.23 -12.94 -10.41
CA PHE A 68 7.67 -14.17 -10.95
C PHE A 68 8.67 -14.95 -11.79
N LYS A 69 8.44 -16.26 -11.88
CA LYS A 69 9.11 -17.19 -12.79
C LYS A 69 8.07 -18.01 -13.54
N ALA A 70 8.18 -18.04 -14.86
CA ALA A 70 7.35 -18.83 -15.75
C ALA A 70 8.03 -20.15 -16.10
N GLU A 71 7.24 -21.17 -16.44
CA GLU A 71 7.74 -22.52 -16.79
C GLU A 71 8.68 -22.52 -18.00
N ASN A 72 8.47 -21.60 -18.93
CA ASN A 72 9.30 -21.45 -20.13
C ASN A 72 10.64 -20.74 -19.86
N GLY A 73 11.00 -20.52 -18.60
CA GLY A 73 12.27 -19.91 -18.18
C GLY A 73 12.26 -18.38 -18.13
N LEU A 74 11.18 -17.73 -18.57
CA LEU A 74 11.02 -16.29 -18.40
C LEU A 74 10.86 -15.94 -16.92
N ASN A 75 11.38 -14.79 -16.52
CA ASN A 75 11.16 -14.26 -15.18
C ASN A 75 10.99 -12.76 -15.22
N GLY A 76 10.60 -12.16 -14.11
CA GLY A 76 10.33 -10.75 -14.08
C GLY A 76 9.78 -10.27 -12.76
N LYS A 77 9.28 -9.04 -12.77
CA LYS A 77 8.70 -8.42 -11.59
C LYS A 77 7.53 -7.52 -11.95
N VAL A 78 6.63 -7.39 -10.98
CA VAL A 78 5.55 -6.40 -10.98
C VAL A 78 5.89 -5.36 -9.93
N THR A 79 5.90 -4.09 -10.31
CA THR A 79 6.06 -2.94 -9.41
C THR A 79 4.79 -2.12 -9.39
N GLU A 80 4.42 -1.63 -8.21
CA GLU A 80 3.30 -0.71 -8.06
C GLU A 80 3.81 0.74 -8.15
N GLN A 81 3.11 1.58 -8.92
CA GLN A 81 3.38 3.01 -9.13
C GLN A 81 2.09 3.80 -8.88
N GLY A 82 1.79 4.10 -7.62
CA GLY A 82 0.53 4.73 -7.23
C GLY A 82 -0.66 3.81 -7.53
N GLU A 83 -1.53 4.20 -8.46
CA GLU A 83 -2.69 3.41 -8.91
C GLU A 83 -2.40 2.55 -10.16
N ARG A 84 -1.14 2.50 -10.61
CA ARG A 84 -0.72 1.77 -11.80
C ARG A 84 0.30 0.70 -11.46
N TYR A 85 0.53 -0.19 -12.42
CA TYR A 85 1.51 -1.28 -12.29
C TYR A 85 2.48 -1.25 -13.46
N ASP A 86 3.76 -1.46 -13.18
CA ASP A 86 4.74 -1.78 -14.22
C ASP A 86 5.03 -3.27 -14.22
N LEU A 87 5.18 -3.83 -15.42
CA LEU A 87 5.58 -5.21 -15.64
C LEU A 87 6.94 -5.23 -16.33
N GLN A 88 7.92 -5.84 -15.69
CA GLN A 88 9.21 -6.13 -16.30
C GLN A 88 9.31 -7.62 -16.58
N ILE A 89 9.63 -7.98 -17.83
CA ILE A 89 9.86 -9.36 -18.27
C ILE A 89 11.31 -9.49 -18.77
N ARG A 90 12.02 -10.52 -18.34
CA ARG A 90 13.43 -10.80 -18.64
C ARG A 90 13.57 -12.17 -19.30
N GLY A 91 14.64 -12.33 -20.09
CA GLY A 91 14.95 -13.59 -20.78
C GLY A 91 14.19 -13.80 -22.09
N LEU A 92 13.59 -12.75 -22.66
CA LEU A 92 12.86 -12.83 -23.93
C LEU A 92 13.80 -13.10 -25.11
N SER A 93 13.42 -14.05 -25.96
CA SER A 93 13.96 -14.14 -27.32
C SER A 93 13.38 -13.03 -28.22
N ILE A 94 13.98 -12.84 -29.40
CA ILE A 94 13.48 -11.87 -30.40
C ILE A 94 12.01 -12.17 -30.75
N ASP A 95 11.68 -13.44 -31.00
CA ASP A 95 10.32 -13.87 -31.33
C ASP A 95 9.33 -13.58 -30.19
N GLN A 96 9.69 -13.90 -28.94
CA GLN A 96 8.84 -13.63 -27.78
C GLN A 96 8.66 -12.13 -27.54
N LEU A 97 9.71 -11.32 -27.71
CA LEU A 97 9.64 -9.87 -27.60
C LEU A 97 8.67 -9.27 -28.63
N VAL A 98 8.77 -9.69 -29.89
CA VAL A 98 7.85 -9.25 -30.96
C VAL A 98 6.42 -9.67 -30.64
N LYS A 99 6.20 -10.93 -30.21
CA LYS A 99 4.86 -11.43 -29.85
C LYS A 99 4.23 -10.63 -28.72
N ILE A 100 4.94 -10.43 -27.61
CA ILE A 100 4.43 -9.66 -26.46
C ILE A 100 4.14 -8.22 -26.88
N THR A 101 5.04 -7.58 -27.62
CA THR A 101 4.80 -6.21 -28.11
C THR A 101 3.58 -6.14 -29.03
N GLY A 102 3.37 -7.18 -29.85
CA GLY A 102 2.17 -7.34 -30.67
C GLY A 102 0.89 -7.48 -29.84
N TYR A 103 0.91 -8.27 -28.76
CA TYR A 103 -0.23 -8.37 -27.83
C TYR A 103 -0.52 -7.03 -27.16
N LEU A 104 0.49 -6.29 -26.73
CA LEU A 104 0.33 -4.98 -26.11
C LEU A 104 -0.34 -3.97 -27.05
N LYS A 105 -0.06 -4.03 -28.36
CA LYS A 105 -0.73 -3.18 -29.36
C LYS A 105 -2.25 -3.40 -29.43
N GLN A 106 -2.72 -4.56 -29.00
CA GLN A 106 -4.13 -4.97 -29.08
C GLN A 106 -4.92 -4.75 -27.79
N LEU A 107 -4.24 -4.41 -26.68
CA LEU A 107 -4.86 -4.01 -25.42
C LEU A 107 -5.49 -2.62 -25.53
#